data_AF-A0A8S0G3Q3-F1
#
_entry.id   AF-A0A8S0G3Q3-F1
#
_cell.length_a   1.000
_cell.length_b   1.000
_cell.length_c   1.000
_cell.angle_alpha   90.00
_cell.angle_beta   90.00
_cell.angle_gamma   90.00
#
_symmetry.space_group_name_H-M   'P 1'
#
loop_
_entity.id
_entity.type
_entity.pdbx_description
1 polymer ?
#
loop_
_entity_poly.entity_id
_entity_poly.type
_entity_poly.pdbx_seq_one_letter_code
_entity_poly.pdbx_strand_id
1 'polypeptide(L)'
;MIAPELSQYSPVVRGIAYSQAQVSVKQNGVVIYQKNVPPGPFELRDFNQIFTGDLEVEIREADGTIRHFTQATAVLPILQRQGRLRYNLAFGKYRSSSTLNNSVSEPQFVQSSAAIGLPYEYTFYGGGIKADNYAAVLLGLGKYSDFFGAFSLDVTHNVCSLTIFAEL
;
A
#
# COMPACT_ATOMS: atom_id res chain seq x y z
N MET A 1 15.29 19.54 -7.67
CA MET A 1 14.60 18.64 -6.73
C MET A 1 13.11 18.94 -6.85
N ILE A 2 12.30 17.94 -7.22
CA ILE A 2 10.84 18.11 -7.38
C ILE A 2 10.19 17.95 -6.00
N ALA A 3 9.13 18.72 -5.72
CA ALA A 3 8.37 18.58 -4.48
C ALA A 3 7.83 17.14 -4.34
N PRO A 4 7.95 16.48 -3.18
CA PRO A 4 7.53 15.09 -3.00
C PRO A 4 6.10 14.81 -3.45
N GLU A 5 5.21 15.79 -3.25
CA GLU A 5 3.78 15.74 -3.58
C GLU A 5 3.48 15.61 -5.09
N LEU A 6 4.45 15.96 -5.95
CA LEU A 6 4.33 15.85 -7.41
C LEU A 6 5.04 14.62 -7.98
N SER A 7 5.76 13.86 -7.14
CA SER A 7 6.58 12.74 -7.60
C SER A 7 5.87 11.39 -7.51
N GLN A 8 4.78 11.31 -6.76
CA GLN A 8 4.10 10.06 -6.42
C GLN A 8 2.59 10.25 -6.51
N TYR A 9 1.90 9.29 -7.12
CA TYR A 9 0.44 9.29 -7.18
C TYR A 9 -0.11 9.22 -5.75
N SER A 10 -0.80 10.26 -5.30
CA SER A 10 -1.53 10.26 -4.05
C SER A 10 -2.99 9.85 -4.29
N PRO A 11 -3.49 8.77 -3.66
CA PRO A 11 -4.88 8.39 -3.78
C PRO A 11 -5.79 9.43 -3.13
N VAL A 12 -6.86 9.81 -3.84
CA VAL A 12 -7.87 10.74 -3.32
C VAL A 12 -8.84 10.00 -2.40
N VAL A 13 -8.88 10.38 -1.13
CA VAL A 13 -9.87 9.87 -0.17
C VAL A 13 -11.12 10.74 -0.26
N ARG A 14 -12.26 10.13 -0.58
CA ARG A 14 -13.56 10.80 -0.67
C ARG A 14 -14.50 10.26 0.40
N GLY A 15 -15.27 11.16 1.01
CA GLY A 15 -16.26 10.79 2.02
C GLY A 15 -17.30 11.88 2.24
N ILE A 16 -18.28 11.60 3.09
CA ILE A 16 -19.30 12.55 3.50
C ILE A 16 -19.27 12.63 5.03
N ALA A 17 -19.08 13.84 5.55
CA ALA A 17 -19.22 14.15 6.96
C ALA A 17 -20.63 14.68 7.23
N TYR A 18 -21.34 14.14 8.22
CA TYR A 18 -22.70 14.59 8.55
C TYR A 18 -22.69 15.78 9.50
N SER A 19 -21.58 15.98 10.21
CA SER A 19 -21.34 17.08 11.14
C SER A 19 -19.91 17.61 11.00
N GLN A 20 -19.52 18.56 11.85
CA GLN A 20 -18.12 18.99 11.92
C GLN A 20 -17.27 17.82 12.41
N ALA A 21 -16.49 17.23 11.51
CA ALA A 21 -15.81 15.97 11.77
C ALA A 21 -14.29 16.13 11.70
N GLN A 22 -13.58 15.32 12.48
CA GLN A 22 -12.15 15.14 12.36
C GLN A 22 -11.89 13.87 11.56
N VAL A 23 -11.23 14.02 10.41
CA VAL A 23 -10.85 12.91 9.54
C VAL A 23 -9.38 12.58 9.80
N SER A 24 -9.12 11.35 10.21
CA SER A 24 -7.79 10.80 10.48
C SER A 24 -7.53 9.66 9.50
N VAL A 25 -6.44 9.74 8.75
CA VAL A 25 -5.99 8.70 7.82
C VAL A 25 -4.83 7.96 8.46
N LYS A 26 -4.98 6.64 8.57
CA LYS A 26 -4.02 5.71 9.16
C LYS A 26 -3.49 4.75 8.10
N GLN A 27 -2.21 4.42 8.19
CA GLN A 27 -1.58 3.32 7.45
C GLN A 27 -0.82 2.44 8.42
N ASN A 28 -1.10 1.13 8.42
CA ASN A 28 -0.49 0.16 9.34
C ASN A 28 -0.55 0.61 10.82
N GLY A 29 -1.67 1.23 11.24
CA GLY A 29 -1.87 1.72 12.61
C GLY A 29 -1.22 3.08 12.94
N VAL A 30 -0.48 3.69 12.01
CA VAL A 30 0.14 5.02 12.18
C VAL A 30 -0.72 6.09 11.52
N VAL A 31 -1.08 7.15 12.24
CA VAL A 31 -1.79 8.31 11.67
C VAL A 31 -0.83 9.09 10.77
N ILE A 32 -1.10 9.08 9.48
CA ILE A 32 -0.30 9.79 8.46
C ILE A 32 -0.86 11.18 8.13
N TYR A 33 -2.15 11.39 8.38
CA TYR A 33 -2.83 12.64 8.07
C TYR A 33 -4.03 12.85 8.99
N GLN A 34 -4.26 14.09 9.41
CA GLN A 34 -5.39 14.44 10.26
C GLN A 34 -5.86 15.85 9.93
N LYS A 35 -7.16 16.02 9.62
CA LYS A 35 -7.75 17.31 9.26
C LYS A 35 -9.20 17.41 9.75
N ASN A 36 -9.57 18.59 10.23
CA ASN A 36 -10.97 18.89 10.55
C ASN A 36 -11.69 19.33 9.26
N VAL A 37 -12.84 18.72 8.97
CA VAL A 37 -13.67 19.02 7.80
C VAL A 37 -15.03 19.56 8.23
N PRO A 38 -15.61 20.50 7.47
CA PRO A 38 -16.97 20.95 7.70
C PRO A 38 -17.99 19.84 7.33
N PRO A 39 -19.27 19.97 7.77
CA PRO A 39 -20.34 19.09 7.34
C PRO A 39 -20.49 19.14 5.80
N GLY A 40 -20.58 17.97 5.18
CA GLY A 40 -20.75 17.80 3.75
C GLY A 40 -19.76 16.83 3.10
N PRO A 41 -19.79 16.72 1.76
CA PRO A 41 -18.81 15.94 1.02
C PRO A 41 -17.41 16.56 1.16
N PHE A 42 -16.42 15.73 1.40
CA PHE A 42 -15.02 16.14 1.49
C PHE A 42 -14.14 15.27 0.59
N GLU A 43 -13.05 15.88 0.10
CA GLU A 43 -12.00 15.19 -0.63
C GLU A 43 -10.64 15.56 -0.03
N LEU A 44 -9.86 14.55 0.32
CA LEU A 44 -8.49 14.71 0.81
C LEU A 44 -7.52 14.28 -0.29
N ARG A 45 -6.64 15.22 -0.67
CA ARG A 45 -5.62 15.03 -1.71
C ARG A 45 -4.20 15.35 -1.23
N ASP A 46 -4.09 16.05 -0.10
CA ASP A 46 -2.86 16.72 0.35
C ASP A 46 -2.03 15.83 1.31
N PHE A 47 -2.06 14.52 1.11
CA PHE A 47 -1.29 13.59 1.94
C PHE A 47 -0.46 12.66 1.08
N ASN A 48 0.72 12.29 1.55
CA ASN A 48 1.58 11.32 0.87
C ASN A 48 1.49 9.98 1.60
N GLN A 49 1.41 8.89 0.85
CA GLN A 49 1.52 7.56 1.44
C GLN A 49 2.93 7.33 1.95
N ILE A 50 3.06 7.00 3.23
CA ILE A 50 4.34 6.67 3.85
C ILE A 50 4.62 5.16 3.66
N PHE A 51 3.56 4.35 3.60
CA PHE A 51 3.64 2.90 3.44
C PHE A 51 2.81 2.41 2.25
N THR A 52 3.24 1.29 1.66
CA THR A 52 2.42 0.52 0.72
C THR A 52 1.37 -0.26 1.50
N GLY A 53 0.10 -0.14 1.11
CA GLY A 53 -1.01 -0.86 1.75
C GLY A 53 -2.30 -0.06 1.74
N ASP A 54 -3.33 -0.63 2.37
CA ASP A 54 -4.63 0.00 2.48
C ASP A 54 -4.59 1.22 3.41
N LEU A 55 -5.42 2.20 3.09
CA LEU A 55 -5.62 3.39 3.91
C LEU A 55 -6.82 3.16 4.81
N GLU A 56 -6.61 3.16 6.12
CA GLU A 56 -7.69 3.13 7.08
C GLU A 56 -8.10 4.57 7.40
N VAL A 57 -9.35 4.92 7.11
CA VAL A 57 -9.86 6.27 7.33
C VAL A 57 -10.87 6.24 8.46
N GLU A 58 -10.60 7.08 9.46
CA GLU A 58 -11.45 7.28 10.62
C GLU A 58 -12.07 8.67 10.56
N ILE A 59 -13.40 8.74 10.60
CA ILE A 59 -14.16 9.99 10.66
C ILE A 59 -14.78 10.06 12.05
N ARG A 60 -14.31 11.00 12.87
CA ARG A 60 -14.88 11.28 14.19
C ARG A 60 -15.78 12.50 14.10
N GLU A 61 -17.07 12.27 14.23
CA GLU A 61 -18.11 13.31 14.16
C GLU A 61 -18.25 14.06 15.50
N ALA A 62 -18.89 15.23 15.47
CA ALA A 62 -19.06 16.09 16.65
C ALA A 62 -19.97 15.48 17.73
N ASP A 63 -20.84 14.56 17.33
CA ASP A 63 -21.72 13.77 18.21
C ASP A 63 -20.96 12.61 18.91
N GLY A 64 -19.68 12.42 18.58
CA GLY A 64 -18.85 11.33 19.08
C GLY A 64 -18.97 10.04 18.27
N THR A 65 -19.80 10.01 17.23
CA THR A 65 -19.90 8.87 16.31
C THR A 65 -18.58 8.73 15.55
N ILE A 66 -18.00 7.53 15.60
CA ILE A 66 -16.77 7.22 14.86
C ILE A 66 -17.13 6.26 13.74
N ARG A 67 -16.68 6.58 12.52
CA ARG A 67 -16.83 5.71 11.36
C ARG A 67 -15.48 5.34 10.82
N HIS A 68 -15.32 4.08 10.50
CA HIS A 68 -14.11 3.53 9.93
C HIS A 68 -14.43 2.99 8.55
N PHE A 69 -13.63 3.35 7.55
CA PHE A 69 -13.65 2.68 6.26
C PHE A 69 -12.24 2.45 5.75
N THR A 70 -12.05 1.32 5.08
CA THR A 70 -10.76 0.97 4.48
C THR A 70 -10.82 1.31 3.00
N GLN A 71 -9.97 2.24 2.58
CA GLN A 71 -9.77 2.56 1.17
C GLN A 71 -8.62 1.70 0.64
N ALA A 72 -8.95 0.78 -0.26
CA ALA A 72 -7.94 0.03 -1.00
C ALA A 72 -7.10 0.98 -1.84
N THR A 73 -5.78 0.86 -1.72
CA THR A 73 -4.83 1.63 -2.53
C THR A 73 -4.62 0.92 -3.86
N ALA A 74 -4.86 1.61 -4.97
CA ALA A 74 -4.51 1.10 -6.29
C ALA A 74 -2.99 1.22 -6.51
N VAL A 75 -2.32 0.10 -6.72
CA VAL A 75 -0.92 0.09 -7.17
C VAL A 75 -0.93 0.39 -8.67
N LEU A 76 -0.29 1.48 -9.09
CA LEU A 76 -0.21 1.81 -10.51
C LEU A 76 0.69 0.79 -11.25
N PRO A 77 0.33 0.45 -12.51
CA PRO A 77 1.17 -0.36 -13.39
C PRO A 77 2.61 0.17 -13.41
N ILE A 78 3.56 -0.68 -13.03
CA ILE A 78 4.98 -0.32 -13.05
C ILE A 78 5.45 -0.42 -14.51
N LEU A 79 5.24 0.64 -15.29
CA LEU A 79 5.81 0.74 -16.64
C LEU A 79 7.19 1.37 -16.55
N GLN A 80 8.20 0.65 -17.03
CA GLN A 80 9.56 1.15 -17.11
C GLN A 80 9.88 1.43 -18.57
N ARG A 81 10.54 2.56 -18.85
CA ARG A 81 11.10 2.81 -20.18
C ARG A 81 12.09 1.70 -20.53
N GLN A 82 12.13 1.33 -21.80
CA GLN A 82 13.04 0.32 -22.34
C GLN A 82 14.48 0.54 -21.83
N GLY A 83 15.09 -0.53 -21.31
CA GLY A 83 16.48 -0.52 -20.81
C GLY A 83 16.66 0.00 -19.39
N ARG A 84 15.59 0.42 -18.68
CA ARG A 84 15.67 0.74 -17.25
C ARG A 84 15.32 -0.47 -16.39
N LEU A 85 16.23 -0.82 -15.49
CA LEU A 85 16.03 -1.78 -14.41
C LEU A 85 15.80 -1.02 -13.10
N ARG A 86 14.66 -1.25 -12.47
CA ARG A 86 14.38 -0.78 -11.11
C ARG A 86 14.39 -1.99 -10.19
N TYR A 87 15.28 -2.00 -9.22
CA TYR A 87 15.31 -3.03 -8.18
C TYR A 87 15.06 -2.39 -6.81
N ASN A 88 14.39 -3.11 -5.94
CA ASN A 88 14.22 -2.76 -4.54
C ASN A 88 14.53 -4.00 -3.69
N LEU A 89 15.29 -3.79 -2.62
CA LEU A 89 15.66 -4.83 -1.69
C LEU A 89 15.49 -4.26 -0.29
N ALA A 90 14.61 -4.88 0.49
CA ALA A 90 14.31 -4.51 1.85
C ALA A 90 14.49 -5.74 2.74
N PHE A 91 15.15 -5.56 3.87
CA PHE A 91 15.30 -6.59 4.89
C PHE A 91 15.15 -5.94 6.25
N GLY A 92 14.47 -6.59 7.17
CA GLY A 92 14.19 -6.00 8.46
C GLY A 92 13.36 -6.89 9.36
N LYS A 93 12.93 -6.31 10.48
CA LYS A 93 11.98 -6.94 11.39
C LYS A 93 10.63 -6.27 11.23
N TYR A 94 9.57 -7.05 11.18
CA TYR A 94 8.22 -6.50 11.16
C TYR A 94 7.92 -5.90 12.54
N ARG A 95 7.78 -4.56 12.61
CA ARG A 95 7.36 -3.86 13.83
C ARG A 95 5.89 -3.49 13.72
N SER A 96 5.02 -4.24 14.40
CA SER A 96 3.64 -3.83 14.59
C SER A 96 3.57 -2.86 15.76
N SER A 97 3.20 -1.60 15.50
CA SER A 97 2.95 -0.60 16.54
C SER A 97 1.55 -0.80 17.15
N SER A 98 1.23 -2.02 17.62
CA SER A 98 0.02 -2.28 18.38
C SER A 98 0.40 -2.61 19.81
N THR A 99 0.30 -1.61 20.66
CA THR A 99 0.54 -1.61 22.12
C THR A 99 -0.53 -2.41 22.89
N LEU A 100 -1.06 -3.48 22.32
CA LEU A 100 -2.05 -4.35 22.98
C LEU A 100 -1.64 -5.80 22.77
N ASN A 101 -1.23 -6.42 23.88
CA ASN A 101 -0.99 -7.84 24.09
C ASN A 101 0.38 -8.39 23.66
N ASN A 102 1.11 -8.78 24.70
CA ASN A 102 2.27 -9.65 24.76
C ASN A 102 2.19 -10.78 23.72
N SER A 103 3.32 -11.04 23.03
CA SER A 103 3.56 -12.20 22.14
C SER A 103 3.24 -12.07 20.64
N VAL A 104 3.33 -10.88 20.04
CA VAL A 104 3.43 -10.78 18.57
C VAL A 104 4.88 -11.04 18.18
N SER A 105 5.15 -12.22 17.61
CA SER A 105 6.44 -12.56 17.00
C SER A 105 6.87 -11.40 16.09
N GLU A 106 8.13 -10.96 16.17
CA GLU A 106 8.73 -9.97 15.27
C GLU A 106 9.43 -10.72 14.13
N PRO A 107 8.69 -11.29 13.14
CA PRO A 107 9.33 -12.11 12.13
C PRO A 107 10.30 -11.25 11.33
N GLN A 108 11.47 -11.82 11.05
CA GLN A 108 12.38 -11.22 10.10
C GLN A 108 11.76 -11.36 8.71
N PHE A 109 11.72 -10.27 7.96
CA PHE A 109 11.25 -10.28 6.58
C PHE A 109 12.37 -9.85 5.64
N VAL A 110 12.38 -10.48 4.47
CA VAL A 110 13.19 -10.08 3.33
C VAL A 110 12.24 -9.93 2.15
N GLN A 111 12.23 -8.75 1.55
CA GLN A 111 11.48 -8.43 0.35
C GLN A 111 12.44 -8.01 -0.75
N SER A 112 12.23 -8.54 -1.94
CA SER A 112 12.92 -8.10 -3.14
C SER A 112 11.92 -7.88 -4.26
N SER A 113 12.14 -6.86 -5.07
CA SER A 113 11.40 -6.65 -6.30
C SER A 113 12.31 -6.10 -7.39
N ALA A 114 12.02 -6.47 -8.62
CA ALA A 114 12.74 -6.04 -9.80
C ALA A 114 11.75 -5.81 -10.94
N ALA A 115 11.92 -4.71 -11.67
CA ALA A 115 11.15 -4.38 -12.85
C ALA A 115 12.10 -3.97 -13.97
N ILE A 116 11.93 -4.56 -15.16
CA ILE A 116 12.76 -4.33 -16.33
C ILE A 116 11.88 -3.96 -17.54
N GLY A 117 12.23 -2.85 -18.20
CA GLY A 117 11.65 -2.48 -19.49
C GLY A 117 12.32 -3.24 -20.64
N LEU A 118 11.58 -4.12 -21.30
CA LEU A 118 11.98 -4.87 -22.49
C LEU A 118 11.75 -4.06 -23.78
N PRO A 119 12.36 -4.47 -24.91
CA PRO A 119 12.03 -3.92 -26.23
C PRO A 119 10.54 -4.08 -26.57
N TYR A 120 10.04 -3.22 -27.47
CA TYR A 120 8.62 -3.17 -27.88
C TYR A 120 7.65 -2.75 -26.76
N GLU A 121 8.11 -1.89 -25.85
CA GLU A 121 7.27 -1.27 -24.80
C GLU A 121 6.64 -2.27 -23.82
N TYR A 122 7.23 -3.46 -23.70
CA TYR A 122 6.90 -4.43 -22.66
C TYR A 122 7.67 -4.10 -21.39
N THR A 123 7.02 -4.23 -20.24
CA THR A 123 7.68 -4.20 -18.93
C THR A 123 7.42 -5.51 -18.22
N PHE A 124 8.47 -6.20 -17.79
CA PHE A 124 8.33 -7.34 -16.91
C PHE A 124 8.70 -6.91 -15.49
N TYR A 125 7.88 -7.25 -14.52
CA TYR A 125 8.18 -7.01 -13.11
C TYR A 125 7.91 -8.26 -12.29
N GLY A 126 8.70 -8.42 -11.24
CA GLY A 126 8.56 -9.53 -10.33
C GLY A 126 9.05 -9.12 -8.95
N GLY A 127 8.58 -9.82 -7.93
CA GLY A 127 9.04 -9.62 -6.58
C GLY A 127 8.64 -10.76 -5.69
N GLY A 128 9.21 -10.80 -4.51
CA GLY A 128 8.81 -11.74 -3.49
C GLY A 128 9.07 -11.14 -2.13
N ILE A 129 8.30 -11.62 -1.17
CA ILE A 129 8.54 -11.39 0.25
C ILE A 129 8.59 -12.74 0.94
N LYS A 130 9.59 -12.92 1.80
CA LYS A 130 9.73 -14.09 2.66
C LYS A 130 9.88 -13.60 4.09
N ALA A 131 9.02 -14.09 4.96
CA ALA A 131 9.04 -13.94 6.40
C ALA A 131 8.92 -15.32 7.06
N ASP A 132 9.16 -15.42 8.36
CA ASP A 132 9.25 -16.70 9.08
C ASP A 132 8.07 -17.66 8.84
N ASN A 133 6.84 -17.13 8.71
CA ASN A 133 5.63 -17.92 8.44
C ASN A 133 4.88 -17.52 7.15
N TYR A 134 5.44 -16.62 6.34
CA TYR A 134 4.75 -16.09 5.15
C TYR A 134 5.71 -15.93 3.98
N ALA A 135 5.38 -16.55 2.84
CA ALA A 135 6.10 -16.35 1.60
C ALA A 135 5.11 -15.94 0.51
N ALA A 136 5.40 -14.88 -0.22
CA ALA A 136 4.64 -14.50 -1.40
C ALA A 136 5.58 -14.17 -2.55
N VAL A 137 5.15 -14.51 -3.76
CA VAL A 137 5.84 -14.23 -5.02
C VAL A 137 4.85 -13.57 -5.94
N LEU A 138 5.27 -12.50 -6.60
CA LEU A 138 4.52 -11.73 -7.58
C LEU A 138 5.30 -11.72 -8.89
N LEU A 139 4.58 -11.92 -9.99
CA LEU A 139 5.10 -11.80 -11.35
C LEU A 139 4.07 -11.05 -12.18
N GLY A 140 4.53 -10.10 -12.99
CA GLY A 140 3.67 -9.26 -13.80
C GLY A 140 4.29 -8.81 -15.11
N LEU A 141 3.41 -8.52 -16.06
CA LEU A 141 3.72 -8.08 -17.41
C LEU A 141 2.86 -6.86 -17.72
N GLY A 142 3.53 -5.75 -18.05
CA GLY A 142 2.93 -4.54 -18.60
C GLY A 142 3.23 -4.41 -20.08
N LYS A 143 2.30 -3.83 -20.84
CA LYS A 143 2.52 -3.38 -22.20
C LYS A 143 1.94 -1.99 -22.35
N TYR A 144 2.75 -1.10 -22.92
CA TYR A 144 2.27 0.18 -23.42
C TYR A 144 2.01 0.05 -24.92
N SER A 145 0.94 0.66 -25.40
CA SER A 145 0.63 0.75 -26.83
C SER A 145 -0.02 2.10 -27.10
N ASP A 146 0.45 2.81 -28.13
CA ASP A 146 -0.08 4.12 -28.51
C ASP A 146 -1.58 4.12 -28.82
N PHE A 147 -2.15 2.98 -29.22
CA PHE A 147 -3.57 2.87 -29.59
C PHE A 147 -4.49 2.51 -28.41
N PHE A 148 -4.06 1.60 -27.53
CA PHE A 148 -4.89 1.10 -26.41
C PHE A 148 -4.50 1.69 -25.04
N GLY A 149 -3.45 2.51 -25.01
CA GLY A 149 -2.84 2.97 -23.77
C GLY A 149 -2.03 1.86 -23.09
N ALA A 150 -1.89 1.98 -21.78
CA ALA A 150 -1.08 1.07 -21.00
C ALA A 150 -1.92 0.06 -20.22
N PHE A 151 -1.57 -1.21 -20.33
CA PHE A 151 -2.19 -2.27 -19.55
C PHE A 151 -1.13 -3.10 -18.84
N SER A 152 -1.45 -3.60 -17.66
CA SER A 152 -0.61 -4.57 -16.93
C SER A 152 -1.46 -5.69 -16.36
N LEU A 153 -0.82 -6.85 -16.26
CA LEU A 153 -1.39 -8.04 -15.65
C LEU A 153 -0.34 -8.62 -14.72
N ASP A 154 -0.69 -8.82 -13.46
CA ASP A 154 0.12 -9.52 -12.48
C ASP A 154 -0.61 -10.69 -11.82
N VAL A 155 0.19 -11.64 -11.37
CA VAL A 155 -0.21 -12.82 -10.63
C VAL A 155 0.61 -12.84 -9.35
N THR A 156 -0.09 -12.88 -8.22
CA THR A 156 0.51 -13.04 -6.90
C THR A 156 0.12 -14.38 -6.32
N HIS A 157 1.12 -15.17 -5.93
CA HIS A 157 0.93 -16.42 -5.22
C HIS A 157 1.52 -16.30 -3.82
N ASN A 158 0.72 -16.61 -2.79
CA ASN A 158 1.15 -16.59 -1.40
C ASN A 158 1.01 -17.98 -0.75
N VAL A 159 1.92 -18.29 0.16
CA VAL A 159 1.93 -19.50 0.97
C VAL A 159 2.11 -19.05 2.42
N CYS A 160 1.15 -19.42 3.26
CA CYS A 160 1.21 -19.21 4.69
C CYS A 160 1.49 -20.55 5.36
N SER A 161 2.65 -20.68 6.01
CA SER A 161 2.97 -21.89 6.77
C SER A 161 2.57 -21.66 8.22
N LEU A 162 1.40 -22.14 8.60
CA LEU A 162 0.96 -22.11 9.99
C LEU A 162 1.59 -23.30 10.73
N THR A 163 2.71 -23.08 11.41
CA THR A 163 3.28 -24.08 12.32
C THR A 163 2.39 -24.16 13.57
N ILE A 164 1.40 -25.05 13.56
CA ILE A 164 0.69 -25.46 14.77
C ILE A 164 1.63 -26.38 15.55
N PHE A 165 2.14 -25.90 16.68
CA PHE A 165 2.70 -26.79 17.70
C PHE A 165 1.54 -27.62 18.25
N ALA A 166 1.43 -28.88 17.81
CA ALA A 166 0.68 -29.88 18.53
C ALA A 166 1.51 -30.27 19.76
N GLU A 167 1.14 -29.76 20.94
CA GLU A 167 1.61 -30.34 22.21
C GLU A 167 0.95 -31.72 22.39
N LEU A 168 1.78 -32.72 22.68
CA LEU A 168 1.43 -34.07 23.14
C LEU A 168 1.75 -34.16 24.64
#